data_AF-A0A1D7U4B5-F1
#
_entry.id   AF-A0A1D7U4B5-F1
#
_cell.length_a   1.000
_cell.length_b   1.000
_cell.length_c   1.000
_cell.angle_alpha   90.00
_cell.angle_beta   90.00
_cell.angle_gamma   90.00
#
_symmetry.space_group_name_H-M   'P 1'
#
loop_
_entity.id
_entity.type
_entity.pdbx_description
1 polymer ?
#
loop_
_entity_poly.entity_id
_entity_poly.type
_entity_poly.pdbx_seq_one_letter_code
_entity_poly.pdbx_strand_id
1 'polypeptide(L)'
;MSTLIEKFRSAQIDLRRLGDGWRPSEADLEDAVGLEDWLPGVDPLNDLPILMGESIGHPILGDQFITTSPVLWLSEDRKIARTLSRWYRLGRCALPVPDEHSPTEPSL
;
A
#
# COMPACT_ATOMS: atom_id res chain seq x y z
N MET A 1 -1.29 -20.02 -6.77
CA MET A 1 -1.89 -18.70 -7.01
C MET A 1 -3.29 -18.71 -6.41
N SER A 2 -3.60 -17.86 -5.42
CA SER A 2 -4.90 -17.89 -4.72
C SER A 2 -6.03 -17.35 -5.60
N THR A 3 -7.20 -17.94 -5.47
CA THR A 3 -8.44 -17.51 -6.14
C THR A 3 -8.90 -16.14 -5.63
N LEU A 4 -9.80 -15.50 -6.39
CA LEU A 4 -10.36 -14.20 -6.00
C LEU A 4 -11.12 -14.27 -4.66
N ILE A 5 -11.90 -15.34 -4.44
CA ILE A 5 -12.68 -15.55 -3.21
C ILE A 5 -11.75 -15.66 -1.99
N GLU A 6 -10.64 -16.37 -2.12
CA GLU A 6 -9.66 -16.52 -1.04
C GLU A 6 -9.00 -15.19 -0.69
N LYS A 7 -8.64 -14.40 -1.69
CA LYS A 7 -8.08 -13.05 -1.49
C LYS A 7 -9.06 -12.14 -0.75
N PHE A 8 -10.32 -12.10 -1.17
CA PHE A 8 -11.36 -11.32 -0.49
C PHE A 8 -11.55 -11.77 0.96
N ARG A 9 -11.65 -13.09 1.21
CA ARG A 9 -11.80 -13.60 2.58
C ARG A 9 -10.63 -13.21 3.46
N SER A 10 -9.40 -13.38 2.97
CA SER A 10 -8.18 -13.00 3.68
C SER A 10 -8.18 -11.50 4.00
N ALA A 11 -8.41 -10.64 3.01
CA ALA A 11 -8.46 -9.20 3.21
C ALA A 11 -9.56 -8.79 4.20
N GLN A 12 -10.74 -9.41 4.13
CA GLN A 12 -11.85 -9.10 5.03
C GLN A 12 -11.55 -9.50 6.49
N ILE A 13 -10.81 -10.59 6.72
CA ILE A 13 -10.35 -10.96 8.06
C ILE A 13 -9.41 -9.89 8.62
N ASP A 14 -8.44 -9.46 7.81
CA ASP A 14 -7.48 -8.43 8.20
C ASP A 14 -8.15 -7.09 8.49
N LEU A 15 -9.08 -6.66 7.63
CA LEU A 15 -9.83 -5.41 7.82
C LEU A 15 -10.70 -5.42 9.08
N ARG A 16 -11.28 -6.57 9.45
CA ARG A 16 -11.99 -6.70 10.73
C ARG A 16 -11.06 -6.49 11.91
N ARG A 17 -9.91 -7.18 11.93
CA ARG A 17 -8.91 -7.03 12.98
C ARG A 17 -8.45 -5.57 13.10
N LEU A 18 -8.17 -4.92 11.97
CA LEU A 18 -7.80 -3.50 11.92
C LEU A 18 -8.90 -2.59 12.50
N GLY A 19 -10.17 -2.86 12.18
CA GLY A 19 -11.34 -2.17 12.72
C GLY A 19 -11.50 -2.35 14.23
N ASP A 20 -11.13 -3.52 14.76
CA ASP A 20 -11.11 -3.82 16.20
C ASP A 20 -9.87 -3.24 16.92
N GLY A 21 -9.04 -2.46 16.22
CA GLY A 21 -7.87 -1.77 16.78
C GLY A 21 -6.57 -2.56 16.74
N TRP A 22 -6.58 -3.81 16.25
CA TRP A 22 -5.34 -4.56 16.05
C TRP A 22 -4.47 -3.92 14.97
N ARG A 23 -3.15 -4.02 15.10
CA ARG A 23 -2.18 -3.55 14.09
C ARG A 23 -1.18 -4.67 13.77
N PRO A 24 -0.74 -4.80 12.49
CA PRO A 24 0.21 -5.83 12.09
C PRO A 24 1.52 -5.74 12.87
N SER A 25 1.99 -6.87 13.39
CA SER A 25 3.35 -7.00 13.89
C SER A 25 4.31 -7.39 12.76
N GLU A 26 5.62 -7.38 13.01
CA GLU A 26 6.60 -7.86 12.03
C GLU A 26 6.37 -9.33 11.62
N ALA A 27 5.90 -10.16 12.56
CA ALA A 27 5.58 -11.57 12.26
C ALA A 27 4.37 -11.69 11.31
N ASP A 28 3.34 -10.84 11.48
CA ASP A 28 2.18 -10.84 10.56
C ASP A 28 2.56 -10.33 9.16
N LEU A 29 3.66 -9.59 9.07
CA LEU A 29 4.18 -9.03 7.83
C LEU A 29 5.31 -9.87 7.23
N GLU A 30 5.67 -11.03 7.75
CA GLU A 30 6.83 -11.82 7.28
C GLU A 30 6.82 -12.01 5.74
N ASP A 31 5.67 -12.30 5.16
CA ASP A 31 5.47 -12.49 3.71
C ASP A 31 5.11 -11.19 2.94
N ALA A 32 5.13 -10.02 3.60
CA ALA A 32 4.78 -8.76 2.96
C ALA A 32 5.86 -8.33 1.97
N VAL A 33 5.41 -7.92 0.78
CA VAL A 33 6.30 -7.48 -0.31
C VAL A 33 6.77 -6.05 -0.07
N GLY A 34 8.04 -5.75 -0.35
CA GLY A 34 8.52 -4.36 -0.33
C GLY A 34 8.00 -3.58 -1.54
N LEU A 35 7.61 -2.32 -1.35
CA LEU A 35 7.26 -1.40 -2.42
C LEU A 35 7.98 -0.07 -2.19
N GLU A 36 9.00 0.18 -3.01
CA GLU A 36 9.83 1.38 -2.98
C GLU A 36 9.37 2.40 -4.01
N ASP A 37 9.73 3.66 -3.77
CA ASP A 37 9.42 4.80 -4.63
C ASP A 37 7.96 4.81 -5.09
N TRP A 38 7.08 4.51 -4.14
CA TRP A 38 5.68 4.26 -4.42
C TRP A 38 4.90 5.57 -4.56
N LEU A 39 3.86 5.54 -5.38
CA LEU A 39 2.91 6.63 -5.57
C LEU A 39 1.47 6.12 -5.54
N PRO A 40 0.52 6.89 -4.96
CA PRO A 40 -0.89 6.57 -5.03
C PRO A 40 -1.42 6.81 -6.45
N GLY A 41 -2.40 6.01 -6.84
CA GLY A 41 -3.14 6.21 -8.08
C GLY A 41 -4.56 5.65 -7.97
N VAL A 42 -5.25 5.67 -9.11
CA VAL A 42 -6.61 5.13 -9.25
C VAL A 42 -6.62 4.18 -10.44
N ASP A 43 -7.18 2.99 -10.23
CA ASP A 43 -7.32 2.00 -11.31
C ASP A 43 -8.35 2.52 -12.33
N PRO A 44 -7.96 2.71 -13.60
CA PRO A 44 -8.82 3.31 -14.62
C PRO A 44 -10.04 2.46 -14.97
N LEU A 45 -10.07 1.17 -14.61
CA LEU A 45 -11.18 0.28 -14.95
C LEU A 45 -12.30 0.28 -13.92
N ASN A 46 -11.98 0.56 -12.65
CA ASN A 46 -12.92 0.39 -11.54
C ASN A 46 -12.91 1.55 -10.52
N ASP A 47 -12.09 2.57 -10.75
CA ASP A 47 -11.99 3.78 -9.93
C ASP A 47 -11.56 3.51 -8.47
N LEU A 48 -10.90 2.37 -8.21
CA LEU A 48 -10.41 2.01 -6.88
C LEU A 48 -8.98 2.49 -6.66
N PRO A 49 -8.62 2.86 -5.42
CA PRO A 49 -7.26 3.29 -5.09
C PRO A 49 -6.26 2.15 -5.28
N ILE A 50 -5.11 2.45 -5.87
CA ILE A 50 -4.00 1.53 -6.11
C ILE A 50 -2.68 2.21 -5.72
N LEU A 51 -1.61 1.42 -5.56
CA LEU A 51 -0.25 1.93 -5.51
C LEU A 51 0.51 1.49 -6.76
N MET A 52 1.42 2.34 -7.22
CA MET A 52 2.42 2.00 -8.22
C MET A 52 3.81 2.22 -7.63
N GLY A 53 4.78 1.37 -7.96
CA GLY A 53 6.14 1.49 -7.42
C GLY A 53 7.01 0.28 -7.75
N GLU A 54 8.27 0.33 -7.31
CA GLU A 54 9.25 -0.76 -7.49
C GLU A 54 9.03 -1.84 -6.43
N SER A 55 8.62 -3.03 -6.83
CA SER A 55 8.48 -4.13 -5.88
C SER A 55 9.82 -4.76 -5.55
N ILE A 56 10.04 -5.10 -4.28
CA ILE A 56 11.24 -5.78 -3.80
C ILE A 56 10.86 -7.13 -3.19
N GLY A 57 11.46 -8.21 -3.68
CA GLY A 57 11.22 -9.57 -3.22
C GLY A 57 9.85 -10.13 -3.63
N HIS A 58 9.23 -9.63 -4.70
CA HIS A 58 7.89 -10.10 -5.08
C HIS A 58 7.95 -11.56 -5.58
N PRO A 59 7.28 -12.53 -4.91
CA PRO A 59 7.52 -13.97 -5.12
C PRO A 59 7.11 -14.51 -6.49
N ILE A 60 6.31 -13.75 -7.25
CA ILE A 60 5.80 -14.14 -8.57
C ILE A 60 6.39 -13.28 -9.69
N LEU A 61 6.71 -12.02 -9.39
CA LEU A 61 7.00 -11.00 -10.39
C LEU A 61 8.49 -10.60 -10.37
N GLY A 62 9.22 -10.95 -9.31
CA GLY A 62 10.57 -10.46 -9.08
C GLY A 62 10.58 -8.96 -8.79
N ASP A 63 11.75 -8.37 -8.90
CA ASP A 63 11.95 -6.95 -8.63
C ASP A 63 11.69 -6.14 -9.91
N GLN A 64 10.61 -5.37 -9.92
CA GLN A 64 10.19 -4.55 -11.06
C GLN A 64 9.14 -3.52 -10.65
N PHE A 65 8.91 -2.54 -11.51
CA PHE A 65 7.79 -1.61 -11.38
C PHE A 65 6.45 -2.33 -11.54
N ILE A 66 5.56 -2.19 -10.57
CA ILE A 66 4.24 -2.82 -10.58
C ILE A 66 3.13 -1.82 -10.24
N THR A 67 1.92 -2.20 -10.61
CA THR A 67 0.67 -1.67 -10.04
C THR A 67 0.07 -2.71 -9.11
N THR A 68 -0.30 -2.32 -7.89
CA THR A 68 -0.93 -3.23 -6.94
C THR A 68 -2.39 -3.50 -7.29
N SER A 69 -2.96 -4.58 -6.75
CA SER A 69 -4.42 -4.67 -6.63
C SER A 69 -4.97 -3.55 -5.73
N PRO A 70 -6.30 -3.29 -5.71
CA PRO A 70 -6.89 -2.22 -4.91
C PRO A 70 -6.41 -2.18 -3.46
N VAL A 71 -6.08 -0.99 -2.99
CA VAL A 71 -5.70 -0.67 -1.61
C VAL A 71 -6.95 -0.63 -0.76
N LEU A 72 -6.93 -1.37 0.35
CA LEU A 72 -8.05 -1.48 1.28
C LEU A 72 -7.77 -0.77 2.60
N TRP A 73 -6.50 -0.65 2.96
CA TRP A 73 -6.04 0.08 4.14
C TRP A 73 -4.60 0.54 3.95
N LEU A 74 -4.28 1.71 4.49
CA LEU A 74 -2.95 2.30 4.56
C LEU A 74 -2.70 2.75 6.00
N SER A 75 -1.54 2.40 6.56
CA SER A 75 -1.16 2.86 7.90
C SER A 75 -0.99 4.37 7.93
N GLU A 76 -1.22 4.99 9.10
CA GLU A 76 -1.12 6.45 9.26
C GLU A 76 0.27 6.98 8.92
N ASP A 77 1.31 6.22 9.29
CA ASP A 77 2.71 6.51 8.97
C ASP A 77 3.11 6.16 7.53
N ARG A 78 2.18 5.62 6.74
CA ARG A 78 2.32 5.22 5.34
C ARG A 78 3.45 4.22 5.09
N LYS A 79 3.77 3.39 6.07
CA LYS A 79 4.77 2.31 5.96
C LYS A 79 4.20 0.94 5.64
N ILE A 80 2.89 0.75 5.79
CA ILE A 80 2.24 -0.53 5.56
C ILE A 80 0.95 -0.31 4.78
N ALA A 81 0.73 -1.12 3.75
CA ALA A 81 -0.55 -1.17 3.05
C ALA A 81 -1.12 -2.58 3.05
N ARG A 82 -2.44 -2.67 3.26
CA ARG A 82 -3.22 -3.86 2.91
C ARG A 82 -3.89 -3.62 1.57
N THR A 83 -3.56 -4.45 0.59
CA THR A 83 -4.27 -4.51 -0.69
C THR A 83 -5.20 -5.71 -0.71
N LEU A 84 -6.04 -5.88 -1.75
CA LEU A 84 -6.86 -7.07 -1.90
C LEU A 84 -6.04 -8.36 -1.89
N SER A 85 -4.87 -8.37 -2.53
CA SER A 85 -4.08 -9.61 -2.69
C SER A 85 -3.09 -9.87 -1.56
N ARG A 86 -2.46 -8.83 -0.99
CA ARG A 86 -1.39 -9.00 0.01
C ARG A 86 -1.13 -7.76 0.85
N TRP A 87 -0.28 -7.94 1.86
CA TRP A 87 0.38 -6.86 2.59
C TRP A 87 1.62 -6.35 1.84
N TYR A 88 1.88 -5.06 1.94
CA TYR A 88 3.09 -4.42 1.47
C TYR A 88 3.78 -3.66 2.60
N ARG A 89 5.11 -3.76 2.68
CA ARG A 89 5.97 -2.80 3.37
C ARG A 89 6.29 -1.69 2.39
N LEU A 90 5.92 -0.47 2.75
CA LEU A 90 6.12 0.71 1.93
C LEU A 90 7.39 1.42 2.37
N GLY A 91 8.29 1.62 1.41
CA GLY A 91 9.47 2.45 1.61
C GLY A 91 9.18 3.91 1.29
N ARG A 92 10.08 4.55 0.54
CA ARG A 92 9.94 5.98 0.23
C ARG A 92 8.74 6.24 -0.67
N CYS A 93 7.90 7.22 -0.32
CA CYS A 93 6.89 7.75 -1.23
C CYS A 93 7.57 8.66 -2.27
N ALA A 94 7.26 8.45 -3.55
CA ALA A 94 7.81 9.25 -4.64
C ALA A 94 7.14 10.63 -4.76
N LEU A 95 5.99 10.84 -4.12
CA LEU A 95 5.41 12.19 -4.02
C LEU A 95 6.20 13.01 -2.99
N PRO A 96 6.48 14.28 -3.29
CA PRO A 96 7.01 15.19 -2.28
C PRO A 96 6.01 15.25 -1.12
N VAL A 97 6.51 15.06 0.10
CA VAL A 97 5.73 15.39 1.29
C VAL A 97 5.42 16.88 1.18
N PRO A 98 4.16 17.33 1.18
CA PRO A 98 3.87 18.75 1.12
C PRO A 98 4.61 19.43 2.28
N ASP A 99 5.53 20.34 1.98
CA ASP A 99 6.24 21.10 2.99
C ASP A 99 5.21 21.79 3.88
N GLU A 100 5.16 21.40 5.15
CA GLU A 100 4.34 22.04 6.19
C GLU A 100 4.82 23.48 6.51
N HIS A 101 5.84 23.97 5.80
CA HIS A 101 6.43 25.29 5.98
C HIS A 101 6.80 26.01 4.67
N SER A 102 5.90 26.08 3.69
CA SER A 102 6.02 27.15 2.68
C SER A 102 5.65 28.49 3.34
N PRO A 103 6.58 29.43 3.61
CA PRO A 103 6.16 30.75 4.02
C PRO A 103 5.41 31.38 2.85
N THR A 104 4.20 31.86 3.12
CA THR A 104 3.45 32.71 2.21
C THR A 104 4.34 33.92 1.87
N GLU A 105 4.95 33.94 0.68
CA GLU A 105 5.53 35.18 0.19
C GLU A 105 4.39 36.18 -0.02
N PRO A 106 4.40 37.34 0.64
CA PRO A 106 3.43 38.37 0.34
C PRO A 106 3.78 38.96 -1.02
N SER A 107 2.79 38.98 -1.92
CA SER A 107 2.86 39.63 -3.22
C SER A 107 3.27 41.11 -3.06
N LEU A 108 4.30 41.54 -3.78
CA LEU A 108 4.62 42.96 -4.04
C LEU A 108 3.76 43.50 -5.19
#